data_AF-A0A1Q4EZT8-F1
#
_entry.id   AF-A0A1Q4EZT8-F1
#
_cell.length_a   1.000
_cell.length_b   1.000
_cell.length_c   1.000
_cell.angle_alpha   90.00
_cell.angle_beta   90.00
_cell.angle_gamma   90.00
#
_symmetry.space_group_name_H-M   'P 1'
#
loop_
_entity.id
_entity.type
_entity.pdbx_description
1 polymer ?
#
loop_
_entity_poly.entity_id
_entity_poly.type
_entity_poly.pdbx_seq_one_letter_code
_entity_poly.pdbx_strand_id
1 'polypeptide(L)'
;MKILPCFLLLLFAGLLSFQSRARNCNDEYKDTSRHIINFVNFIRQSEPRDAAVTEDVLFQTVKEEVILLKKHNLPGTFLLQYDALINPRYQQLLKEELNPGSEVGAWWEITQPHVEAAGLQWRGRYSWDWHANVGFATGYTPEEREKLVDVYMDKFKSVFGKYPASVGSWFIDAHTLAYLYDKYHIVASCNCKDQIGTDGYTLWGGYWNQAYYPSRLNAYMPAQTTAMQIGVPVFRMLGSDPIYQYESGIGTGMSHVITLEPVYEKGGGDKSWVEWFLRSLSEEPCLSFAYAQAGQENSFTWKAIKPGLEMQVTIIDSLRRAGKVTVETLAESGTWFRDKFPVTPPTAVTAMHDYRNEEHKTVWYNSRFYRTNLYWEGPEFRFRDLHLFDEAYKSAYLDKAGTSTQCIYKTLPVLDGFSWSTEKDLAGIRIVQFDKSGKAAVVKSGAPAVKALPGNRLEVEWKDLRGNTFRFTFSEDHFDISCRPVSKGFKWALELHTAPGVVLPFRTIGQQQIEATADNFSYSLYCTKGHIEKGPQDKQYVFRLYPDNDILRIACTNGR
;
A
#
# COMPACT_ATOMS: atom_id res chain seq x y z
N MET A 1 60.06 -40.58 63.16
CA MET A 1 58.82 -41.12 63.76
C MET A 1 57.65 -40.36 63.14
N LYS A 2 56.90 -40.96 62.21
CA LYS A 2 55.77 -41.87 62.46
C LYS A 2 54.63 -41.17 63.23
N ILE A 3 53.55 -40.83 62.51
CA ILE A 3 52.16 -41.31 62.67
C ILE A 3 51.11 -40.24 62.34
N LEU A 4 50.49 -40.47 61.17
CA LEU A 4 49.10 -40.24 60.69
C LEU A 4 48.02 -40.53 61.79
N PRO A 5 46.67 -40.44 61.60
CA PRO A 5 45.88 -39.94 60.46
C PRO A 5 44.51 -39.28 60.80
N CYS A 6 43.79 -38.92 59.73
CA CYS A 6 42.36 -39.12 59.48
C CYS A 6 41.32 -38.19 60.15
N PHE A 7 40.61 -37.43 59.31
CA PHE A 7 39.36 -37.93 58.70
C PHE A 7 39.17 -37.36 57.27
N LEU A 8 39.22 -38.27 56.30
CA LEU A 8 38.24 -38.56 55.23
C LEU A 8 37.20 -37.48 54.84
N LEU A 9 36.77 -37.30 53.57
CA LEU A 9 37.08 -37.91 52.27
C LEU A 9 36.16 -37.25 51.20
N LEU A 10 36.72 -36.87 50.03
CA LEU A 10 36.23 -37.06 48.63
C LEU A 10 34.80 -36.60 48.22
N LEU A 11 34.41 -36.31 46.97
CA LEU A 11 34.87 -36.43 45.58
C LEU A 11 33.82 -35.61 44.75
N PHE A 12 34.07 -34.98 43.61
CA PHE A 12 34.34 -35.64 42.32
C PHE A 12 34.85 -34.62 41.29
N ALA A 13 35.73 -35.12 40.43
CA ALA A 13 36.46 -34.43 39.38
C ALA A 13 35.65 -34.16 38.09
N GLY A 14 36.19 -33.31 37.23
CA GLY A 14 35.78 -33.23 35.83
C GLY A 14 36.47 -32.12 35.03
N LEU A 15 37.66 -32.41 34.49
CA LEU A 15 38.35 -31.65 33.44
C LEU A 15 37.43 -31.41 32.23
N LEU A 16 37.28 -30.17 31.77
CA LEU A 16 36.95 -29.87 30.36
C LEU A 16 37.60 -28.54 29.91
N SER A 17 38.64 -28.69 29.09
CA SER A 17 38.99 -27.89 27.90
C SER A 17 38.67 -26.38 27.86
N PHE A 18 39.73 -25.57 27.84
CA PHE A 18 39.74 -24.24 27.25
C PHE A 18 39.33 -24.31 25.77
N GLN A 19 38.11 -23.89 25.45
CA GLN A 19 37.76 -23.38 24.13
C GLN A 19 37.35 -21.92 24.29
N SER A 20 38.09 -21.04 23.61
CA SER A 20 37.70 -19.65 23.40
C SER A 20 36.33 -19.61 22.72
N ARG A 21 35.28 -19.24 23.47
CA ARG A 21 34.00 -18.88 22.86
C ARG A 21 34.22 -17.64 22.01
N ALA A 22 34.31 -17.84 20.70
CA ALA A 22 33.95 -16.81 19.75
C ALA A 22 32.56 -16.28 20.15
N ARG A 23 32.46 -14.97 20.41
CA ARG A 23 31.17 -14.30 20.48
C ARG A 23 30.54 -14.42 19.10
N ASN A 24 29.58 -15.32 18.96
CA ASN A 24 28.67 -15.32 17.82
C ASN A 24 27.97 -13.95 17.80
N CYS A 25 28.34 -13.09 16.86
CA CYS A 25 27.50 -11.97 16.44
C CYS A 25 26.36 -12.53 15.58
N ASN A 26 25.42 -13.23 16.23
CA ASN A 26 24.09 -13.48 15.69
C ASN A 26 23.10 -12.76 16.61
N ASP A 27 23.16 -11.42 16.63
CA ASP A 27 21.98 -10.66 16.98
C ASP A 27 21.07 -10.71 15.74
N GLU A 28 20.23 -11.73 15.68
CA GLU A 28 19.08 -11.74 14.76
C GLU A 28 18.28 -10.48 15.06
N TYR A 29 18.12 -9.62 14.05
CA TYR A 29 17.22 -8.48 14.13
C TYR A 29 15.83 -9.02 14.48
N LYS A 30 15.38 -8.80 15.72
CA LYS A 30 14.06 -9.18 16.16
C LYS A 30 13.10 -8.15 15.60
N ASP A 31 12.25 -8.56 14.66
CA ASP A 31 11.25 -7.68 14.10
C ASP A 31 10.31 -7.21 15.23
N THR A 32 10.31 -5.90 15.49
CA THR A 32 9.47 -5.23 16.49
C THR A 32 8.41 -4.36 15.81
N SER A 33 8.25 -4.54 14.48
CA SER A 33 7.31 -3.79 13.68
C SER A 33 5.88 -4.05 14.14
N ARG A 34 5.08 -3.00 14.14
CA ARG A 34 3.67 -3.08 14.55
C ARG A 34 2.85 -3.68 13.42
N HIS A 35 1.98 -4.64 13.70
CA HIS A 35 1.02 -5.18 12.73
C HIS A 35 -0.37 -4.65 13.07
N ILE A 36 -0.88 -3.73 12.26
CA ILE A 36 -2.09 -2.95 12.56
C ILE A 36 -3.23 -3.40 11.66
N ILE A 37 -4.40 -3.58 12.26
CA ILE A 37 -5.65 -3.74 11.53
C ILE A 37 -6.62 -2.65 12.00
N ASN A 38 -7.17 -1.87 11.07
CA ASN A 38 -8.28 -0.98 11.36
C ASN A 38 -9.58 -1.56 10.81
N PHE A 39 -10.62 -1.64 11.64
CA PHE A 39 -11.98 -1.79 11.14
C PHE A 39 -12.51 -0.41 10.76
N VAL A 40 -12.62 -0.13 9.47
CA VAL A 40 -13.16 1.13 8.93
C VAL A 40 -14.45 0.81 8.21
N ASN A 41 -15.57 1.32 8.74
CA ASN A 41 -16.89 1.21 8.16
C ASN A 41 -17.34 2.62 7.74
N PHE A 42 -17.78 2.78 6.50
CA PHE A 42 -18.16 4.08 5.96
C PHE A 42 -19.64 4.08 5.57
N ILE A 43 -20.32 5.16 5.94
CA ILE A 43 -21.76 5.16 6.13
C ILE A 43 -22.37 6.20 5.20
N ARG A 44 -23.21 5.72 4.27
CA ARG A 44 -24.06 6.55 3.42
C ARG A 44 -25.51 6.51 3.89
N GLN A 45 -26.28 7.57 3.61
CA GLN A 45 -27.73 7.57 3.82
C GLN A 45 -28.49 7.12 2.56
N SER A 46 -27.91 7.23 1.37
CA SER A 46 -28.58 6.92 0.11
C SER A 46 -27.72 6.05 -0.82
N GLU A 47 -28.37 5.14 -1.56
CA GLU A 47 -27.77 4.29 -2.59
C GLU A 47 -28.68 4.27 -3.84
N PRO A 48 -28.56 5.25 -4.74
CA PRO A 48 -29.47 5.39 -5.88
C PRO A 48 -29.20 4.39 -7.01
N ARG A 49 -28.13 3.57 -6.93
CA ARG A 49 -27.81 2.56 -7.96
C ARG A 49 -28.67 1.30 -7.83
N ASP A 50 -29.21 1.02 -6.65
CA ASP A 50 -30.03 -0.14 -6.38
C ASP A 50 -31.22 0.21 -5.48
N ALA A 51 -32.43 0.16 -6.04
CA ALA A 51 -33.67 0.47 -5.33
C ALA A 51 -33.98 -0.50 -4.17
N ALA A 52 -33.36 -1.69 -4.13
CA ALA A 52 -33.50 -2.61 -3.00
C ALA A 52 -32.69 -2.16 -1.77
N VAL A 53 -31.69 -1.28 -1.95
CA VAL A 53 -30.86 -0.74 -0.87
C VAL A 53 -31.51 0.53 -0.32
N THR A 54 -32.51 0.34 0.53
CA THR A 54 -33.24 1.45 1.17
C THR A 54 -32.44 2.06 2.33
N GLU A 55 -32.85 3.23 2.80
CA GLU A 55 -32.28 3.86 4.00
C GLU A 55 -32.33 2.95 5.24
N ASP A 56 -33.38 2.14 5.38
CA ASP A 56 -33.50 1.16 6.46
C ASP A 56 -32.50 0.01 6.32
N VAL A 57 -32.24 -0.46 5.11
CA VAL A 57 -31.22 -1.48 4.84
C VAL A 57 -29.83 -0.94 5.15
N LEU A 58 -29.54 0.30 4.72
CA LEU A 58 -28.28 0.99 5.01
C LEU A 58 -28.08 1.16 6.52
N PHE A 59 -29.12 1.63 7.23
CA PHE A 59 -29.06 1.80 8.68
C PHE A 59 -28.89 0.48 9.42
N GLN A 60 -29.66 -0.55 9.05
CA GLN A 60 -29.57 -1.86 9.68
C GLN A 60 -28.19 -2.48 9.46
N THR A 61 -27.56 -2.26 8.32
CA THR A 61 -26.20 -2.75 8.05
C THR A 61 -25.20 -2.18 9.05
N VAL A 62 -25.19 -0.87 9.26
CA VAL A 62 -24.31 -0.24 10.26
C VAL A 62 -24.60 -0.74 11.68
N LYS A 63 -25.88 -0.90 12.03
CA LYS A 63 -26.28 -1.41 13.33
C LYS A 63 -25.71 -2.81 13.59
N GLU A 64 -25.74 -3.69 12.60
CA GLU A 64 -25.20 -5.05 12.72
C GLU A 64 -23.67 -5.06 12.79
N GLU A 65 -22.98 -4.18 12.05
CA GLU A 65 -21.53 -4.00 12.18
C GLU A 65 -21.14 -3.55 13.60
N VAL A 66 -21.87 -2.60 14.18
CA VAL A 66 -21.69 -2.15 15.57
C VAL A 66 -21.89 -3.30 16.56
N ILE A 67 -22.96 -4.10 16.39
CA ILE A 67 -23.24 -5.26 17.24
C ILE A 67 -22.11 -6.29 17.15
N LEU A 68 -21.63 -6.57 15.93
CA LEU A 68 -20.58 -7.55 15.70
C LEU A 68 -19.26 -7.14 16.39
N LEU A 69 -18.80 -5.89 16.21
CA LEU A 69 -17.57 -5.43 16.84
C LEU A 69 -17.68 -5.37 18.36
N LYS A 70 -18.84 -4.93 18.89
CA LYS A 70 -19.14 -4.92 20.34
C LYS A 70 -19.13 -6.31 20.95
N LYS A 71 -19.68 -7.31 20.25
CA LYS A 71 -19.66 -8.72 20.68
C LYS A 71 -18.23 -9.26 20.88
N HIS A 72 -17.27 -8.79 20.08
CA HIS A 72 -15.87 -9.19 20.18
C HIS A 72 -15.00 -8.22 21.01
N ASN A 73 -15.60 -7.16 21.56
CA ASN A 73 -14.89 -6.08 22.25
C ASN A 73 -13.74 -5.49 21.40
N LEU A 74 -14.00 -5.27 20.11
CA LEU A 74 -13.05 -4.67 19.18
C LEU A 74 -13.43 -3.20 18.91
N PRO A 75 -12.45 -2.29 18.82
CA PRO A 75 -12.72 -0.94 18.36
C PRO A 75 -12.99 -0.93 16.85
N GLY A 76 -13.83 0.01 16.40
CA GLY A 76 -14.07 0.30 15.00
C GLY A 76 -14.04 1.80 14.72
N THR A 77 -13.82 2.17 13.48
CA THR A 77 -13.90 3.54 12.96
C THR A 77 -15.13 3.65 12.07
N PHE A 78 -16.07 4.50 12.43
CA PHE A 78 -17.32 4.70 11.70
C PHE A 78 -17.32 6.09 11.04
N LEU A 79 -17.15 6.13 9.73
CA LEU A 79 -17.00 7.35 8.94
C LEU A 79 -18.33 7.76 8.31
N LEU A 80 -18.86 8.93 8.67
CA LEU A 80 -20.18 9.38 8.20
C LEU A 80 -20.08 10.24 6.94
N GLN A 81 -20.83 9.89 5.89
CA GLN A 81 -21.14 10.85 4.83
C GLN A 81 -22.06 11.95 5.39
N TYR A 82 -22.08 13.15 4.80
CA TYR A 82 -22.81 14.28 5.38
C TYR A 82 -24.32 14.00 5.55
N ASP A 83 -24.93 13.29 4.61
CA ASP A 83 -26.35 12.89 4.68
C ASP A 83 -26.62 11.93 5.85
N ALA A 84 -25.71 10.99 6.12
CA ALA A 84 -25.75 10.13 7.29
C ALA A 84 -25.47 10.91 8.59
N LEU A 85 -24.54 11.87 8.56
CA LEU A 85 -24.20 12.73 9.70
C LEU A 85 -25.41 13.50 10.22
N ILE A 86 -26.27 13.99 9.33
CA ILE A 86 -27.46 14.77 9.72
C ILE A 86 -28.65 13.90 10.12
N ASN A 87 -28.61 12.58 9.92
CA ASN A 87 -29.70 11.68 10.29
C ASN A 87 -29.65 11.34 11.80
N PRO A 88 -30.71 11.68 12.58
CA PRO A 88 -30.75 11.40 14.01
C PRO A 88 -30.57 9.92 14.39
N ARG A 89 -30.96 8.97 13.52
CA ARG A 89 -30.82 7.53 13.78
C ARG A 89 -29.35 7.12 13.88
N TYR A 90 -28.51 7.57 12.94
CA TYR A 90 -27.07 7.31 13.00
C TYR A 90 -26.41 8.04 14.17
N GLN A 91 -26.82 9.28 14.45
CA GLN A 91 -26.31 10.02 15.60
C GLN A 91 -26.58 9.29 16.92
N GLN A 92 -27.81 8.80 17.11
CA GLN A 92 -28.17 8.05 18.31
C GLN A 92 -27.37 6.75 18.41
N LEU A 93 -27.38 5.92 17.36
CA LEU A 93 -26.64 4.66 17.30
C LEU A 93 -25.16 4.85 17.66
N LEU A 94 -24.50 5.82 17.03
CA LEU A 94 -23.05 6.01 17.20
C LEU A 94 -22.67 6.72 18.51
N LYS A 95 -23.61 7.40 19.18
CA LYS A 95 -23.39 7.96 20.53
C LYS A 95 -23.60 6.93 21.64
N GLU A 96 -24.56 6.03 21.45
CA GLU A 96 -25.06 5.19 22.54
C GLU A 96 -24.54 3.76 22.48
N GLU A 97 -24.28 3.22 21.27
CA GLU A 97 -24.11 1.78 21.10
C GLU A 97 -22.70 1.31 20.75
N LEU A 98 -21.78 2.22 20.42
CA LEU A 98 -20.41 1.84 20.03
C LEU A 98 -19.65 1.11 21.13
N ASN A 99 -18.77 0.19 20.71
CA ASN A 99 -17.81 -0.41 21.64
C ASN A 99 -16.87 0.67 22.20
N PRO A 100 -16.56 0.67 23.51
CA PRO A 100 -15.57 1.58 24.07
C PRO A 100 -14.25 1.57 23.29
N GLY A 101 -13.69 2.76 23.04
CA GLY A 101 -12.49 2.93 22.21
C GLY A 101 -12.77 3.01 20.70
N SER A 102 -14.01 2.87 20.25
CA SER A 102 -14.37 3.14 18.84
C SER A 102 -14.35 4.62 18.51
N GLU A 103 -14.17 4.93 17.23
CA GLU A 103 -14.12 6.28 16.68
C GLU A 103 -15.33 6.55 15.77
N VAL A 104 -15.86 7.78 15.84
CA VAL A 104 -16.71 8.36 14.80
C VAL A 104 -15.90 9.41 14.05
N GLY A 105 -15.87 9.33 12.72
CA GLY A 105 -15.13 10.24 11.85
C GLY A 105 -15.94 10.63 10.62
N ALA A 106 -15.26 11.19 9.62
CA ALA A 106 -15.89 11.69 8.40
C ALA A 106 -15.62 10.80 7.19
N TRP A 107 -16.66 10.53 6.40
CA TRP A 107 -16.54 10.00 5.06
C TRP A 107 -16.79 11.11 4.05
N TRP A 108 -15.77 11.42 3.26
CA TRP A 108 -15.70 12.58 2.41
C TRP A 108 -16.09 12.24 0.97
N GLU A 109 -17.40 12.12 0.78
CA GLU A 109 -18.08 12.13 -0.51
C GLU A 109 -19.20 13.16 -0.44
N ILE A 110 -19.34 13.97 -1.49
CA ILE A 110 -20.18 15.16 -1.50
C ILE A 110 -21.62 14.77 -1.88
N THR A 111 -22.58 15.19 -1.06
CA THR A 111 -24.00 14.92 -1.25
C THR A 111 -24.80 16.20 -1.43
N GLN A 112 -26.00 16.10 -2.00
CA GLN A 112 -26.93 17.21 -2.13
C GLN A 112 -27.15 17.98 -0.82
N PRO A 113 -27.52 17.36 0.32
CA PRO A 113 -27.72 18.10 1.56
C PRO A 113 -26.45 18.79 2.07
N HIS A 114 -25.26 18.27 1.74
CA HIS A 114 -23.99 18.91 2.08
C HIS A 114 -23.79 20.20 1.30
N VAL A 115 -23.98 20.13 -0.01
CA VAL A 115 -23.82 21.25 -0.94
C VAL A 115 -24.83 22.35 -0.65
N GLU A 116 -26.09 21.99 -0.42
CA GLU A 116 -27.14 22.93 -0.07
C GLU A 116 -26.92 23.58 1.29
N ALA A 117 -26.42 22.84 2.29
CA ALA A 117 -26.04 23.41 3.59
C ALA A 117 -24.85 24.37 3.47
N ALA A 118 -23.97 24.14 2.51
CA ALA A 118 -22.92 25.09 2.12
C ALA A 118 -23.45 26.25 1.27
N GLY A 119 -24.76 26.39 1.04
CA GLY A 119 -25.32 27.45 0.22
C GLY A 119 -24.78 27.44 -1.22
N LEU A 120 -24.43 26.26 -1.72
CA LEU A 120 -24.00 26.00 -3.08
C LEU A 120 -25.14 25.30 -3.84
N GLN A 121 -25.09 25.32 -5.16
CA GLN A 121 -26.07 24.63 -6.00
C GLN A 121 -25.65 23.18 -6.23
N TRP A 122 -26.53 22.21 -5.92
CA TRP A 122 -26.33 20.81 -6.26
C TRP A 122 -26.34 20.57 -7.77
N ARG A 123 -25.43 19.72 -8.25
CA ARG A 123 -25.20 19.44 -9.68
C ARG A 123 -25.46 17.99 -10.06
N GLY A 124 -25.87 17.15 -9.12
CA GLY A 124 -26.06 15.72 -9.33
C GLY A 124 -27.46 15.34 -9.78
N ARG A 125 -27.56 14.09 -10.26
CA ARG A 125 -28.82 13.48 -10.71
C ARG A 125 -29.68 12.98 -9.55
N TYR A 126 -29.04 12.66 -8.44
CA TYR A 126 -29.64 12.08 -7.23
C TYR A 126 -29.10 12.81 -5.99
N SER A 127 -29.63 12.51 -4.79
CA SER A 127 -29.16 13.08 -3.53
C SER A 127 -27.69 12.78 -3.21
N TRP A 128 -27.18 11.68 -3.77
CA TRP A 128 -25.76 11.37 -3.88
C TRP A 128 -25.48 10.89 -5.30
N ASP A 129 -24.49 11.48 -5.97
CA ASP A 129 -24.13 11.12 -7.34
C ASP A 129 -22.65 10.70 -7.36
N TRP A 130 -22.38 9.46 -7.75
CA TRP A 130 -21.05 8.85 -7.70
C TRP A 130 -20.10 9.35 -8.78
N HIS A 131 -20.53 10.18 -9.73
CA HIS A 131 -19.63 10.76 -10.74
C HIS A 131 -18.62 11.72 -10.12
N ALA A 132 -17.36 11.65 -10.57
CA ALA A 132 -16.23 12.37 -9.96
C ALA A 132 -16.41 13.90 -9.91
N ASN A 133 -17.00 14.50 -10.94
CA ASN A 133 -17.29 15.94 -11.00
C ASN A 133 -18.43 16.40 -10.07
N VAL A 134 -19.07 15.49 -9.34
CA VAL A 134 -20.22 15.81 -8.46
C VAL A 134 -20.04 15.24 -7.06
N GLY A 135 -19.79 13.94 -6.94
CA GLY A 135 -19.70 13.21 -5.67
C GLY A 135 -18.37 13.35 -4.95
N PHE A 136 -17.38 14.01 -5.56
CA PHE A 136 -16.07 14.23 -4.98
C PHE A 136 -15.72 15.71 -4.96
N ALA A 137 -14.90 16.10 -3.98
CA ALA A 137 -14.42 17.48 -3.83
C ALA A 137 -13.68 17.99 -5.09
N THR A 138 -13.07 17.10 -5.86
CA THR A 138 -12.42 17.43 -7.13
C THR A 138 -13.36 18.13 -8.12
N GLY A 139 -14.67 17.87 -8.09
CA GLY A 139 -15.69 18.53 -8.92
C GLY A 139 -16.01 19.97 -8.54
N TYR A 140 -15.45 20.47 -7.44
CA TYR A 140 -15.69 21.81 -6.92
C TYR A 140 -14.41 22.66 -7.02
N THR A 141 -14.57 23.98 -7.05
CA THR A 141 -13.46 24.94 -6.99
C THR A 141 -12.79 24.90 -5.60
N PRO A 142 -11.51 25.31 -5.47
CA PRO A 142 -10.85 25.38 -4.16
C PRO A 142 -11.66 26.10 -3.08
N GLU A 143 -12.28 27.23 -3.42
CA GLU A 143 -13.09 28.03 -2.51
C GLU A 143 -14.39 27.29 -2.09
N GLU A 144 -15.03 26.59 -3.03
CA GLU A 144 -16.19 25.75 -2.73
C GLU A 144 -15.80 24.56 -1.83
N ARG A 145 -14.62 23.96 -2.04
CA ARG A 145 -14.11 22.86 -1.21
C ARG A 145 -13.91 23.30 0.23
N GLU A 146 -13.28 24.45 0.45
CA GLU A 146 -13.09 25.02 1.79
C GLU A 146 -14.44 25.26 2.49
N LYS A 147 -15.42 25.80 1.77
CA LYS A 147 -16.77 26.02 2.30
C LYS A 147 -17.48 24.71 2.67
N LEU A 148 -17.35 23.69 1.83
CA LEU A 148 -17.88 22.35 2.10
C LEU A 148 -17.20 21.76 3.35
N VAL A 149 -15.89 21.92 3.50
CA VAL A 149 -15.15 21.43 4.68
C VAL A 149 -15.67 22.12 5.94
N ASP A 150 -15.78 23.45 5.93
CA ASP A 150 -16.23 24.22 7.07
C ASP A 150 -17.62 23.79 7.54
N VAL A 151 -18.56 23.64 6.60
CA VAL A 151 -19.93 23.20 6.92
C VAL A 151 -19.97 21.78 7.46
N TYR A 152 -19.19 20.86 6.89
CA TYR A 152 -19.10 19.50 7.41
C TYR A 152 -18.59 19.51 8.86
N MET A 153 -17.48 20.21 9.10
CA MET A 153 -16.80 20.27 10.39
C MET A 153 -17.69 20.89 11.48
N ASP A 154 -18.37 21.99 11.16
CA ASP A 154 -19.30 22.64 12.09
C ASP A 154 -20.49 21.74 12.41
N LYS A 155 -21.04 21.07 11.40
CA LYS A 155 -22.12 20.12 11.60
C LYS A 155 -21.68 18.96 12.49
N PHE A 156 -20.52 18.37 12.21
CA PHE A 156 -19.98 17.26 12.99
C PHE A 156 -19.76 17.68 14.46
N LYS A 157 -19.15 18.85 14.69
CA LYS A 157 -18.95 19.39 16.04
C LYS A 157 -20.26 19.67 16.77
N SER A 158 -21.28 20.16 16.07
CA SER A 158 -22.60 20.39 16.68
C SER A 158 -23.27 19.09 17.16
N VAL A 159 -23.01 17.98 16.47
CA VAL A 159 -23.59 16.67 16.78
C VAL A 159 -22.79 15.95 17.87
N PHE A 160 -21.46 15.88 17.72
CA PHE A 160 -20.58 15.05 18.57
C PHE A 160 -19.74 15.84 19.58
N GLY A 161 -19.85 17.18 19.60
CA GLY A 161 -19.15 18.06 20.54
C GLY A 161 -17.67 18.31 20.24
N LYS A 162 -17.12 17.66 19.21
CA LYS A 162 -15.72 17.77 18.77
C LYS A 162 -15.63 17.64 17.25
N TYR A 163 -14.54 18.10 16.63
CA TYR A 163 -14.25 17.82 15.23
C TYR A 163 -13.87 16.34 15.02
N PRO A 164 -14.13 15.75 13.83
CA PRO A 164 -13.68 14.40 13.52
C PRO A 164 -12.15 14.35 13.50
N ALA A 165 -11.57 13.32 14.11
CA ALA A 165 -10.12 13.13 14.11
C ALA A 165 -9.65 12.49 12.78
N SER A 166 -10.47 11.60 12.20
CA SER A 166 -10.19 10.95 10.92
C SER A 166 -11.17 11.35 9.81
N VAL A 167 -10.63 11.50 8.60
CA VAL A 167 -11.40 11.78 7.37
C VAL A 167 -10.97 10.84 6.24
N GLY A 168 -11.86 9.93 5.84
CA GLY A 168 -11.65 8.98 4.75
C GLY A 168 -12.35 9.40 3.46
N SER A 169 -11.80 9.03 2.30
CA SER A 169 -12.46 9.19 1.00
C SER A 169 -11.89 8.19 0.02
N TRP A 170 -12.66 7.72 -0.96
CA TRP A 170 -12.07 6.96 -2.07
C TRP A 170 -11.01 7.77 -2.81
N PHE A 171 -11.25 9.07 -2.99
CA PHE A 171 -10.38 10.00 -3.70
C PHE A 171 -10.45 11.39 -3.07
N ILE A 172 -9.31 11.90 -2.59
CA ILE A 172 -9.21 13.27 -2.04
C ILE A 172 -8.11 14.05 -2.74
N ASP A 173 -8.36 15.34 -3.01
CA ASP A 173 -7.37 16.25 -3.58
C ASP A 173 -6.48 16.90 -2.50
N ALA A 174 -5.30 17.37 -2.91
CA ALA A 174 -4.33 17.95 -1.98
C ALA A 174 -4.82 19.25 -1.33
N HIS A 175 -5.62 20.06 -2.04
CA HIS A 175 -6.15 21.31 -1.49
C HIS A 175 -7.09 21.01 -0.32
N THR A 176 -8.07 20.13 -0.55
CA THR A 176 -9.02 19.72 0.49
C THR A 176 -8.32 19.07 1.67
N LEU A 177 -7.42 18.12 1.43
CA LEU A 177 -6.70 17.43 2.50
C LEU A 177 -5.80 18.38 3.31
N ALA A 178 -5.12 19.31 2.64
CA ALA A 178 -4.32 20.33 3.30
C ALA A 178 -5.19 21.24 4.17
N TYR A 179 -6.34 21.69 3.68
CA TYR A 179 -7.24 22.54 4.43
C TYR A 179 -7.83 21.84 5.67
N LEU A 180 -8.22 20.57 5.54
CA LEU A 180 -8.65 19.72 6.66
C LEU A 180 -7.57 19.62 7.75
N TYR A 181 -6.31 19.47 7.35
CA TYR A 181 -5.19 19.38 8.28
C TYR A 181 -4.79 20.73 8.88
N ASP A 182 -4.57 21.75 8.05
CA ASP A 182 -4.04 23.05 8.45
C ASP A 182 -5.04 23.81 9.35
N LYS A 183 -6.35 23.70 9.09
CA LYS A 183 -7.39 24.40 9.85
C LYS A 183 -8.03 23.55 10.96
N TYR A 184 -8.31 22.28 10.69
CA TYR A 184 -9.06 21.41 11.62
C TYR A 184 -8.20 20.36 12.31
N HIS A 185 -6.92 20.23 11.94
CA HIS A 185 -5.95 19.37 12.61
C HIS A 185 -6.37 17.91 12.70
N ILE A 186 -7.00 17.39 11.64
CA ILE A 186 -7.27 15.95 11.52
C ILE A 186 -5.96 15.17 11.67
N VAL A 187 -6.02 14.00 12.29
CA VAL A 187 -4.83 13.20 12.63
C VAL A 187 -4.62 12.00 11.72
N ALA A 188 -5.64 11.61 10.97
CA ALA A 188 -5.57 10.50 10.02
C ALA A 188 -6.48 10.73 8.80
N SER A 189 -6.06 10.18 7.67
CA SER A 189 -6.89 10.03 6.47
C SER A 189 -6.73 8.63 5.91
N CYS A 190 -7.66 8.20 5.06
CA CYS A 190 -7.53 6.96 4.29
C CYS A 190 -8.09 7.10 2.88
N ASN A 191 -7.55 6.31 1.95
CA ASN A 191 -8.03 6.27 0.56
C ASN A 191 -7.97 4.90 -0.12
N CYS A 192 -8.59 4.83 -1.30
CA CYS A 192 -8.71 3.59 -2.08
C CYS A 192 -7.33 3.03 -2.45
N LYS A 193 -7.19 1.70 -2.48
CA LYS A 193 -6.00 1.00 -3.02
C LYS A 193 -5.76 1.36 -4.50
N ASP A 194 -4.71 0.79 -5.07
CA ASP A 194 -4.49 0.89 -6.51
C ASP A 194 -5.61 0.16 -7.29
N GLN A 195 -6.12 0.84 -8.32
CA GLN A 195 -7.12 0.33 -9.25
C GLN A 195 -7.14 1.14 -10.54
N ILE A 196 -7.57 0.49 -11.62
CA ILE A 196 -7.77 1.10 -12.93
C ILE A 196 -9.22 0.89 -13.35
N GLY A 197 -9.92 1.97 -13.66
CA GLY A 197 -11.24 1.95 -14.29
C GLY A 197 -12.42 1.50 -13.41
N THR A 198 -12.19 1.10 -12.16
CA THR A 198 -13.25 0.68 -11.24
C THR A 198 -13.99 1.90 -10.65
N ASP A 199 -15.31 1.85 -10.57
CA ASP A 199 -16.20 2.89 -9.97
C ASP A 199 -16.02 4.33 -10.50
N GLY A 200 -15.45 4.48 -11.71
CA GLY A 200 -15.22 5.78 -12.32
C GLY A 200 -13.94 6.48 -11.84
N TYR A 201 -13.06 5.82 -11.10
CA TYR A 201 -11.79 6.42 -10.71
C TYR A 201 -10.60 5.46 -10.83
N THR A 202 -9.47 6.04 -11.22
CA THR A 202 -8.18 5.34 -11.38
C THR A 202 -7.18 5.93 -10.41
N LEU A 203 -6.61 5.09 -9.56
CA LEU A 203 -5.46 5.41 -8.72
C LEU A 203 -4.39 4.37 -9.04
N TRP A 204 -3.37 4.77 -9.79
CA TRP A 204 -2.37 3.81 -10.25
C TRP A 204 -0.95 4.35 -10.11
N GLY A 205 -0.07 3.57 -9.50
CA GLY A 205 1.34 3.95 -9.42
C GLY A 205 1.77 4.55 -8.09
N GLY A 206 0.84 4.86 -7.17
CA GLY A 206 1.12 5.55 -5.90
C GLY A 206 1.68 4.65 -4.82
N TYR A 207 1.80 5.19 -3.60
CA TYR A 207 2.26 4.40 -2.45
C TYR A 207 1.37 3.17 -2.26
N TRP A 208 1.94 1.97 -2.36
CA TRP A 208 1.15 0.76 -2.66
C TRP A 208 0.23 0.33 -1.49
N ASN A 209 0.77 0.25 -0.28
CA ASN A 209 0.03 -0.14 0.95
C ASN A 209 0.57 0.63 2.18
N GLN A 210 0.03 0.37 3.38
CA GLN A 210 0.34 1.07 4.63
C GLN A 210 -0.07 2.55 4.57
N ALA A 211 0.82 3.47 4.93
CA ALA A 211 0.51 4.89 4.98
C ALA A 211 1.69 5.75 4.55
N TYR A 212 1.37 6.93 4.04
CA TYR A 212 2.32 7.95 3.62
C TYR A 212 1.79 9.33 3.97
N TYR A 213 2.68 10.29 4.11
CA TYR A 213 2.30 11.69 4.07
C TYR A 213 2.26 12.20 2.62
N PRO A 214 1.15 12.78 2.17
CA PRO A 214 1.04 13.31 0.82
C PRO A 214 1.76 14.63 0.61
N SER A 215 2.09 14.93 -0.65
CA SER A 215 2.55 16.25 -1.10
C SER A 215 1.40 17.26 -1.10
N ARG A 216 1.71 18.51 -0.72
CA ARG A 216 0.82 19.67 -0.83
C ARG A 216 0.40 19.97 -2.27
N LEU A 217 1.10 19.44 -3.27
CA LEU A 217 0.75 19.63 -4.69
C LEU A 217 -0.06 18.47 -5.27
N ASN A 218 -0.03 17.29 -4.63
CA ASN A 218 -0.68 16.09 -5.13
C ASN A 218 -0.86 15.06 -4.02
N ALA A 219 -2.12 14.80 -3.63
CA ALA A 219 -2.46 13.94 -2.51
C ALA A 219 -2.14 12.46 -2.74
N TYR A 220 -1.89 12.05 -3.99
CA TYR A 220 -1.47 10.68 -4.32
C TYR A 220 0.04 10.49 -4.36
N MET A 221 0.79 11.60 -4.35
CA MET A 221 2.24 11.59 -4.36
C MET A 221 2.76 11.72 -2.92
N PRO A 222 3.67 10.85 -2.45
CA PRO A 222 4.34 11.06 -1.19
C PRO A 222 5.15 12.37 -1.19
N ALA A 223 5.12 13.10 -0.08
CA ALA A 223 6.03 14.22 0.13
C ALA A 223 7.46 13.70 0.38
N GLN A 224 8.41 14.31 -0.30
CA GLN A 224 9.84 14.09 -0.13
C GLN A 224 10.42 14.96 0.98
N THR A 225 9.80 16.09 1.31
CA THR A 225 10.26 17.00 2.38
C THR A 225 9.14 17.36 3.35
N THR A 226 9.49 17.69 4.59
CA THR A 226 8.52 18.15 5.60
C THR A 226 7.83 19.45 5.20
N ALA A 227 8.49 20.30 4.39
CA ALA A 227 7.95 21.57 3.93
C ALA A 227 6.81 21.38 2.91
N MET A 228 6.96 20.41 2.01
CA MET A 228 5.94 20.07 1.02
C MET A 228 4.94 19.04 1.52
N GLN A 229 5.05 18.60 2.76
CA GLN A 229 4.19 17.60 3.37
C GLN A 229 2.85 18.19 3.85
N ILE A 230 1.76 17.48 3.56
CA ILE A 230 0.53 17.59 4.36
C ILE A 230 0.71 16.67 5.57
N GLY A 231 0.74 17.23 6.78
CA GLY A 231 1.16 16.54 8.02
C GLY A 231 0.18 15.51 8.58
N VAL A 232 -0.71 14.98 7.75
CA VAL A 232 -1.67 13.91 8.06
C VAL A 232 -1.35 12.68 7.20
N PRO A 233 -1.16 11.48 7.81
CA PRO A 233 -0.92 10.27 7.05
C PRO A 233 -2.21 9.80 6.34
N VAL A 234 -2.05 9.31 5.12
CA VAL A 234 -3.09 8.66 4.33
C VAL A 234 -2.84 7.14 4.35
N PHE A 235 -3.74 6.39 4.97
CA PHE A 235 -3.72 4.92 5.02
C PHE A 235 -4.41 4.31 3.79
N ARG A 236 -3.78 3.32 3.15
CA ARG A 236 -4.29 2.61 1.96
C ARG A 236 -5.30 1.54 2.39
N MET A 237 -6.53 1.61 1.88
CA MET A 237 -7.63 0.72 2.30
C MET A 237 -7.72 -0.59 1.52
N LEU A 238 -8.67 -1.44 1.95
CA LEU A 238 -9.18 -2.66 1.31
C LEU A 238 -8.29 -3.90 1.40
N GLY A 239 -7.08 -3.84 1.97
CA GLY A 239 -6.27 -5.04 2.20
C GLY A 239 -6.04 -5.84 0.91
N SER A 240 -5.41 -5.21 -0.08
CA SER A 240 -5.17 -5.78 -1.40
C SER A 240 -4.33 -7.05 -1.37
N ASP A 241 -4.70 -8.06 -2.15
CA ASP A 241 -3.87 -9.26 -2.36
C ASP A 241 -2.48 -8.86 -2.89
N PRO A 242 -1.38 -9.18 -2.17
CA PRO A 242 -0.03 -8.79 -2.60
C PRO A 242 0.45 -9.52 -3.86
N ILE A 243 -0.06 -10.72 -4.14
CA ILE A 243 0.34 -11.60 -5.24
C ILE A 243 -0.51 -11.31 -6.47
N TYR A 244 -1.83 -11.44 -6.36
CA TYR A 244 -2.73 -11.58 -7.51
C TYR A 244 -3.42 -10.28 -7.93
N GLN A 245 -3.64 -9.31 -7.02
CA GLN A 245 -4.41 -8.10 -7.35
C GLN A 245 -3.75 -7.30 -8.48
N TYR A 246 -2.43 -7.15 -8.46
CA TYR A 246 -1.71 -6.23 -9.36
C TYR A 246 -1.89 -6.59 -10.84
N GLU A 247 -1.91 -7.88 -11.18
CA GLU A 247 -2.05 -8.36 -12.56
C GLU A 247 -3.50 -8.77 -12.90
N SER A 248 -4.43 -8.61 -11.96
CA SER A 248 -5.81 -9.01 -12.14
C SER A 248 -6.55 -8.07 -13.10
N GLY A 249 -6.89 -8.56 -14.28
CA GLY A 249 -7.57 -7.80 -15.34
C GLY A 249 -6.64 -7.26 -16.43
N ILE A 250 -5.37 -7.71 -16.48
CA ILE A 250 -4.48 -7.42 -17.62
C ILE A 250 -5.20 -7.72 -18.94
N GLY A 251 -5.08 -6.81 -19.91
CA GLY A 251 -5.72 -6.92 -21.22
C GLY A 251 -7.19 -6.46 -21.27
N THR A 252 -7.84 -6.22 -20.13
CA THR A 252 -9.27 -5.84 -20.09
C THR A 252 -9.53 -4.34 -19.91
N GLY A 253 -8.49 -3.56 -19.67
CA GLY A 253 -8.59 -2.11 -19.44
C GLY A 253 -9.14 -1.71 -18.07
N MET A 254 -9.45 -2.68 -17.20
CA MET A 254 -9.95 -2.48 -15.85
C MET A 254 -9.34 -3.51 -14.90
N SER A 255 -8.98 -3.10 -13.68
CA SER A 255 -8.53 -4.04 -12.65
C SER A 255 -9.70 -4.79 -12.03
N HIS A 256 -9.55 -6.09 -11.77
CA HIS A 256 -10.50 -6.81 -10.90
C HIS A 256 -10.24 -6.50 -9.42
N VAL A 257 -11.05 -7.08 -8.52
CA VAL A 257 -10.97 -6.83 -7.07
C VAL A 257 -10.70 -8.14 -6.33
N ILE A 258 -9.53 -8.22 -5.70
CA ILE A 258 -9.06 -9.29 -4.80
C ILE A 258 -8.54 -8.60 -3.54
N THR A 259 -9.45 -8.41 -2.59
CA THR A 259 -9.29 -7.55 -1.41
C THR A 259 -9.84 -8.24 -0.17
N LEU A 260 -9.58 -7.66 1.01
CA LEU A 260 -10.17 -8.07 2.29
C LEU A 260 -11.65 -7.67 2.42
N GLU A 261 -12.26 -7.07 1.41
CA GLU A 261 -13.68 -6.74 1.42
C GLU A 261 -14.55 -8.01 1.56
N PRO A 262 -15.38 -8.13 2.62
CA PRO A 262 -16.10 -9.36 2.96
C PRO A 262 -17.11 -9.86 1.91
N VAL A 263 -17.49 -9.03 0.95
CA VAL A 263 -18.48 -9.40 -0.08
C VAL A 263 -17.90 -10.26 -1.21
N TYR A 264 -16.58 -10.23 -1.43
CA TYR A 264 -15.98 -10.91 -2.58
C TYR A 264 -15.60 -12.36 -2.26
N GLU A 265 -16.26 -13.30 -2.93
CA GLU A 265 -16.01 -14.74 -2.80
C GLU A 265 -14.58 -15.17 -3.19
N LYS A 266 -13.87 -14.37 -4.00
CA LYS A 266 -12.48 -14.60 -4.40
C LYS A 266 -11.55 -13.61 -3.72
N GLY A 267 -11.72 -13.44 -2.41
CA GLY A 267 -11.04 -12.45 -1.57
C GLY A 267 -11.55 -12.53 -0.13
N GLY A 268 -12.00 -11.42 0.44
CA GLY A 268 -12.41 -11.30 1.85
C GLY A 268 -13.61 -12.16 2.26
N GLY A 269 -14.39 -12.67 1.32
CA GLY A 269 -15.42 -13.68 1.56
C GLY A 269 -14.89 -15.12 1.66
N ASP A 270 -13.66 -15.39 1.23
CA ASP A 270 -13.03 -16.71 1.27
C ASP A 270 -12.15 -16.87 2.52
N LYS A 271 -12.49 -17.87 3.34
CA LYS A 271 -11.78 -18.11 4.59
C LYS A 271 -10.31 -18.48 4.38
N SER A 272 -9.99 -19.30 3.38
CA SER A 272 -8.62 -19.77 3.13
C SER A 272 -7.73 -18.60 2.70
N TRP A 273 -8.27 -17.73 1.85
CA TRP A 273 -7.63 -16.49 1.44
C TRP A 273 -7.42 -15.55 2.63
N VAL A 274 -8.44 -15.32 3.46
CA VAL A 274 -8.32 -14.44 4.64
C VAL A 274 -7.30 -14.96 5.64
N GLU A 275 -7.30 -16.27 5.94
CA GLU A 275 -6.32 -16.89 6.83
C GLU A 275 -4.89 -16.77 6.28
N TRP A 276 -4.71 -16.90 4.96
CA TRP A 276 -3.44 -16.66 4.31
C TRP A 276 -3.01 -15.19 4.37
N PHE A 277 -3.88 -14.27 3.96
CA PHE A 277 -3.59 -12.84 3.92
C PHE A 277 -3.20 -12.30 5.29
N LEU A 278 -3.96 -12.64 6.33
CA LEU A 278 -3.68 -12.20 7.71
C LEU A 278 -2.44 -12.86 8.30
N ARG A 279 -2.13 -14.10 7.90
CA ARG A 279 -0.85 -14.74 8.26
C ARG A 279 0.32 -14.01 7.61
N SER A 280 0.25 -13.73 6.30
CA SER A 280 1.28 -12.97 5.59
C SER A 280 1.49 -11.59 6.20
N LEU A 281 0.40 -10.90 6.57
CA LEU A 281 0.47 -9.60 7.25
C LEU A 281 1.18 -9.65 8.61
N SER A 282 1.01 -10.74 9.37
CA SER A 282 1.42 -10.81 10.78
C SER A 282 2.69 -11.62 11.05
N GLU A 283 3.18 -12.40 10.09
CA GLU A 283 4.31 -13.31 10.28
C GLU A 283 5.44 -13.13 9.26
N GLU A 284 5.17 -12.54 8.09
CA GLU A 284 6.19 -12.36 7.06
C GLU A 284 7.02 -11.08 7.30
N PRO A 285 8.27 -11.02 6.80
CA PRO A 285 9.14 -9.87 7.01
C PRO A 285 8.52 -8.55 6.49
N CYS A 286 8.28 -7.60 7.37
CA CYS A 286 7.84 -6.26 6.99
C CYS A 286 8.93 -5.21 7.26
N LEU A 287 8.68 -3.97 6.80
CA LEU A 287 9.54 -2.82 7.11
C LEU A 287 8.70 -1.72 7.72
N SER A 288 9.15 -1.18 8.85
CA SER A 288 8.51 -0.15 9.67
C SER A 288 7.21 -0.60 10.38
N PHE A 289 6.23 -1.11 9.64
CA PHE A 289 4.98 -1.68 10.15
C PHE A 289 4.20 -2.41 9.06
N ALA A 290 3.30 -3.30 9.45
CA ALA A 290 2.31 -3.91 8.56
C ALA A 290 0.93 -3.30 8.82
N TYR A 291 0.12 -3.21 7.78
CA TYR A 291 -1.20 -2.58 7.84
C TYR A 291 -2.21 -3.26 6.91
N ALA A 292 -3.43 -3.42 7.40
CA ALA A 292 -4.60 -3.70 6.59
C ALA A 292 -5.83 -2.98 7.13
N GLN A 293 -6.76 -2.66 6.25
CA GLN A 293 -8.10 -2.22 6.62
C GLN A 293 -9.10 -3.36 6.38
N ALA A 294 -9.92 -3.63 7.38
CA ALA A 294 -11.09 -4.49 7.36
C ALA A 294 -12.36 -3.64 7.62
N GLY A 295 -13.55 -4.22 7.48
CA GLY A 295 -14.82 -3.46 7.49
C GLY A 295 -15.27 -3.09 6.07
N GLN A 296 -16.45 -2.50 5.93
CA GLN A 296 -17.09 -2.30 4.63
C GLN A 296 -17.99 -1.04 4.62
N GLU A 297 -18.32 -0.52 3.43
CA GLU A 297 -19.47 0.37 3.28
C GLU A 297 -20.79 -0.35 3.52
N ASN A 298 -21.73 0.39 4.12
CA ASN A 298 -23.08 -0.10 4.35
C ASN A 298 -23.89 -0.34 3.05
N SER A 299 -23.48 0.23 1.90
CA SER A 299 -24.12 0.00 0.60
C SER A 299 -24.03 -1.45 0.09
N PHE A 300 -23.08 -2.26 0.58
CA PHE A 300 -23.06 -3.69 0.26
C PHE A 300 -24.13 -4.51 0.99
N THR A 301 -24.83 -3.92 1.97
CA THR A 301 -25.87 -4.53 2.79
C THR A 301 -25.37 -5.64 3.73
N TRP A 302 -25.99 -5.74 4.91
CA TRP A 302 -25.68 -6.78 5.89
C TRP A 302 -25.78 -8.19 5.32
N LYS A 303 -26.81 -8.45 4.51
CA LYS A 303 -27.06 -9.78 3.94
C LYS A 303 -25.86 -10.30 3.15
N ALA A 304 -25.20 -9.43 2.37
CA ALA A 304 -24.08 -9.83 1.54
C ALA A 304 -22.77 -9.92 2.35
N ILE A 305 -22.52 -8.96 3.24
CA ILE A 305 -21.24 -8.87 3.94
C ILE A 305 -21.15 -9.79 5.16
N LYS A 306 -22.28 -10.16 5.77
CA LYS A 306 -22.32 -10.90 7.04
C LYS A 306 -21.42 -12.15 7.06
N PRO A 307 -21.48 -13.08 6.09
CA PRO A 307 -20.69 -14.31 6.16
C PRO A 307 -19.19 -14.04 6.18
N GLY A 308 -18.72 -13.14 5.31
CA GLY A 308 -17.31 -12.75 5.23
C GLY A 308 -16.88 -11.95 6.46
N LEU A 309 -17.68 -10.98 6.91
CA LEU A 309 -17.31 -10.09 7.99
C LEU A 309 -17.30 -10.79 9.36
N GLU A 310 -18.27 -11.66 9.66
CA GLU A 310 -18.27 -12.46 10.90
C GLU A 310 -17.04 -13.39 10.97
N MET A 311 -16.68 -13.99 9.83
CA MET A 311 -15.49 -14.82 9.69
C MET A 311 -14.21 -14.02 9.93
N GLN A 312 -14.04 -12.88 9.25
CA GLN A 312 -12.88 -12.01 9.40
C GLN A 312 -12.73 -11.50 10.83
N VAL A 313 -13.79 -10.98 11.45
CA VAL A 313 -13.78 -10.49 12.83
C VAL A 313 -13.32 -11.59 13.80
N THR A 314 -13.81 -12.82 13.62
CA THR A 314 -13.42 -13.96 14.46
C THR A 314 -11.93 -14.29 14.33
N ILE A 315 -11.39 -14.31 13.12
CA ILE A 315 -9.97 -14.60 12.88
C ILE A 315 -9.09 -13.47 13.42
N ILE A 316 -9.43 -12.22 13.13
CA ILE A 316 -8.70 -11.03 13.57
C ILE A 316 -8.66 -10.95 15.10
N ASP A 317 -9.78 -11.19 15.77
CA ASP A 317 -9.86 -11.22 17.24
C ASP A 317 -9.00 -12.35 17.84
N SER A 318 -8.91 -13.51 17.18
CA SER A 318 -8.00 -14.59 17.55
C SER A 318 -6.53 -14.15 17.46
N LEU A 319 -6.13 -13.54 16.35
CA LEU A 319 -4.77 -13.03 16.15
C LEU A 319 -4.42 -11.93 17.15
N ARG A 320 -5.36 -11.03 17.44
CA ARG A 320 -5.22 -9.99 18.45
C ARG A 320 -4.99 -10.57 19.84
N ARG A 321 -5.81 -11.55 20.25
CA ARG A 321 -5.62 -12.25 21.55
C ARG A 321 -4.30 -12.99 21.64
N ALA A 322 -3.79 -13.50 20.51
CA ALA A 322 -2.47 -14.12 20.42
C ALA A 322 -1.31 -13.11 20.37
N GLY A 323 -1.59 -11.80 20.36
CA GLY A 323 -0.57 -10.75 20.26
C GLY A 323 0.11 -10.63 18.90
N LYS A 324 -0.48 -11.23 17.84
CA LYS A 324 0.08 -11.21 16.48
C LYS A 324 -0.25 -9.94 15.71
N VAL A 325 -1.37 -9.30 16.05
CA VAL A 325 -1.82 -8.03 15.48
C VAL A 325 -2.38 -7.13 16.58
N THR A 326 -2.40 -5.83 16.33
CA THR A 326 -3.12 -4.84 17.12
C THR A 326 -4.31 -4.34 16.31
N VAL A 327 -5.46 -4.21 16.97
CA VAL A 327 -6.67 -3.64 16.36
C VAL A 327 -6.86 -2.25 16.91
N GLU A 328 -6.83 -1.27 16.02
CA GLU A 328 -6.84 0.17 16.33
C GLU A 328 -7.95 0.88 15.56
N THR A 329 -8.35 2.05 16.05
CA THR A 329 -9.06 3.05 15.24
C THR A 329 -8.11 3.73 14.26
N LEU A 330 -8.66 4.37 13.23
CA LEU A 330 -7.85 5.10 12.26
C LEU A 330 -7.12 6.29 12.92
N ALA A 331 -7.75 6.98 13.87
CA ALA A 331 -7.11 8.07 14.61
C ALA A 331 -5.96 7.61 15.50
N GLU A 332 -6.06 6.43 16.14
CA GLU A 332 -4.96 5.85 16.93
C GLU A 332 -3.77 5.54 16.02
N SER A 333 -4.02 4.88 14.87
CA SER A 333 -2.99 4.62 13.87
C SER A 333 -2.33 5.92 13.39
N GLY A 334 -3.12 6.95 13.06
CA GLY A 334 -2.61 8.22 12.55
C GLY A 334 -1.82 9.02 13.59
N THR A 335 -2.28 9.02 14.84
CA THR A 335 -1.54 9.65 15.95
C THR A 335 -0.20 8.94 16.16
N TRP A 336 -0.21 7.61 16.27
CA TRP A 336 1.02 6.82 16.41
C TRP A 336 2.00 7.06 15.24
N PHE A 337 1.50 7.06 14.01
CA PHE A 337 2.34 7.27 12.83
C PHE A 337 3.01 8.66 12.87
N ARG A 338 2.25 9.69 13.27
CA ARG A 338 2.75 11.07 13.41
C ARG A 338 3.78 11.23 14.50
N ASP A 339 3.59 10.56 15.63
CA ASP A 339 4.55 10.58 16.73
C ASP A 339 5.85 9.83 16.37
N LYS A 340 5.73 8.80 15.53
CA LYS A 340 6.85 7.91 15.19
C LYS A 340 7.68 8.40 14.00
N PHE A 341 7.04 8.97 12.97
CA PHE A 341 7.66 9.23 11.68
C PHE A 341 7.53 10.71 11.28
N PRO A 342 8.65 11.46 11.20
CA PRO A 342 8.61 12.87 10.77
C PRO A 342 8.31 13.04 9.27
N VAL A 343 8.66 12.04 8.47
CA VAL A 343 8.39 11.92 7.02
C VAL A 343 7.93 10.49 6.73
N THR A 344 7.40 10.24 5.54
CA THR A 344 6.96 8.91 5.11
C THR A 344 8.12 7.91 5.24
N PRO A 345 8.02 6.88 6.10
CA PRO A 345 9.09 5.91 6.25
C PRO A 345 9.07 4.93 5.07
N PRO A 346 10.21 4.31 4.70
CA PRO A 346 10.18 3.14 3.85
C PRO A 346 9.36 2.01 4.47
N THR A 347 8.58 1.32 3.64
CA THR A 347 7.78 0.16 4.06
C THR A 347 7.90 -0.98 3.06
N ALA A 348 7.58 -2.19 3.52
CA ALA A 348 7.58 -3.38 2.70
C ALA A 348 6.39 -4.27 3.04
N VAL A 349 5.88 -4.97 2.03
CA VAL A 349 4.88 -6.03 2.18
C VAL A 349 5.33 -7.24 1.39
N THR A 350 5.32 -8.40 2.03
CA THR A 350 5.84 -9.64 1.49
C THR A 350 4.82 -10.76 1.60
N ALA A 351 4.81 -11.64 0.61
CA ALA A 351 4.14 -12.93 0.69
C ALA A 351 5.07 -13.99 0.13
N MET A 352 5.67 -14.80 1.01
CA MET A 352 6.63 -15.87 0.64
C MET A 352 5.94 -17.23 0.45
N HIS A 353 4.67 -17.29 0.81
CA HIS A 353 3.78 -18.42 0.59
C HIS A 353 2.56 -17.97 -0.22
N ASP A 354 2.04 -18.86 -1.04
CA ASP A 354 0.86 -18.63 -1.86
C ASP A 354 -0.28 -19.57 -1.44
N TYR A 355 -1.48 -19.01 -1.26
CA TYR A 355 -2.67 -19.76 -0.86
C TYR A 355 -3.19 -20.71 -1.95
N ARG A 356 -2.86 -20.45 -3.23
CA ARG A 356 -3.24 -21.33 -4.36
C ARG A 356 -2.26 -22.47 -4.58
N ASN A 357 -1.12 -22.46 -3.88
CA ASN A 357 -0.01 -23.41 -4.06
C ASN A 357 0.56 -23.41 -5.50
N GLU A 358 0.54 -22.26 -6.18
CA GLU A 358 1.17 -22.01 -7.49
C GLU A 358 2.64 -21.56 -7.34
N GLU A 359 3.17 -21.62 -6.11
CA GLU A 359 4.52 -21.24 -5.72
C GLU A 359 4.87 -19.76 -5.96
N HIS A 360 3.87 -18.90 -6.13
CA HIS A 360 4.05 -17.47 -6.31
C HIS A 360 4.59 -16.80 -5.06
N LYS A 361 5.47 -15.80 -5.24
CA LYS A 361 6.03 -15.00 -4.14
C LYS A 361 6.17 -13.56 -4.57
N THR A 362 6.15 -12.65 -3.60
CA THR A 362 6.28 -11.23 -3.93
C THR A 362 6.87 -10.40 -2.80
N VAL A 363 7.57 -9.34 -3.19
CA VAL A 363 8.08 -8.29 -2.30
C VAL A 363 7.71 -6.94 -2.89
N TRP A 364 6.82 -6.22 -2.22
CA TRP A 364 6.56 -4.80 -2.44
C TRP A 364 7.48 -3.98 -1.55
N TYR A 365 8.17 -3.01 -2.14
CA TYR A 365 8.93 -1.99 -1.42
C TYR A 365 8.41 -0.61 -1.78
N ASN A 366 8.21 0.24 -0.79
CA ASN A 366 7.82 1.64 -0.97
C ASN A 366 8.73 2.55 -0.14
N SER A 367 9.00 3.73 -0.68
CA SER A 367 9.57 4.86 0.03
C SER A 367 8.90 6.15 -0.45
N ARG A 368 9.30 7.31 0.10
CA ARG A 368 8.83 8.60 -0.42
C ARG A 368 9.39 8.98 -1.80
N PHE A 369 10.31 8.20 -2.35
CA PHE A 369 10.93 8.46 -3.65
C PHE A 369 10.52 7.48 -4.74
N TYR A 370 10.16 6.24 -4.38
CA TYR A 370 9.73 5.25 -5.36
C TYR A 370 8.96 4.10 -4.72
N ARG A 371 8.31 3.31 -5.57
CA ARG A 371 7.86 1.97 -5.24
C ARG A 371 8.42 0.97 -6.24
N THR A 372 8.53 -0.28 -5.84
CA THR A 372 8.81 -1.37 -6.78
C THR A 372 8.23 -2.68 -6.28
N ASN A 373 7.98 -3.59 -7.22
CA ASN A 373 7.56 -4.94 -6.91
C ASN A 373 8.45 -5.99 -7.56
N LEU A 374 8.89 -6.94 -6.75
CA LEU A 374 9.57 -8.16 -7.16
C LEU A 374 8.57 -9.31 -7.12
N TYR A 375 8.57 -10.12 -8.16
CA TYR A 375 7.59 -11.18 -8.33
C TYR A 375 8.25 -12.47 -8.84
N TRP A 376 7.84 -13.58 -8.25
CA TRP A 376 8.28 -14.92 -8.60
C TRP A 376 7.09 -15.79 -8.98
N GLU A 377 7.23 -16.53 -10.08
CA GLU A 377 6.32 -17.59 -10.53
C GLU A 377 7.13 -18.88 -10.65
N GLY A 378 7.19 -19.67 -9.58
CA GLY A 378 8.15 -20.77 -9.47
C GLY A 378 9.59 -20.27 -9.69
N PRO A 379 10.32 -20.74 -10.72
CA PRO A 379 11.67 -20.30 -11.02
C PRO A 379 11.76 -19.01 -11.87
N GLU A 380 10.63 -18.47 -12.33
CA GLU A 380 10.62 -17.20 -13.07
C GLU A 380 10.67 -16.03 -12.11
N PHE A 381 11.49 -15.03 -12.43
CA PHE A 381 11.60 -13.79 -11.66
C PHE A 381 11.45 -12.57 -12.58
N ARG A 382 10.67 -11.57 -12.14
CA ARG A 382 10.67 -10.23 -12.73
C ARG A 382 10.44 -9.17 -11.66
N PHE A 383 10.97 -7.98 -11.87
CA PHE A 383 10.25 -6.80 -11.41
C PHE A 383 9.02 -6.64 -12.30
N ARG A 384 7.85 -6.41 -11.70
CA ARG A 384 6.61 -6.12 -12.45
C ARG A 384 6.08 -4.70 -12.24
N ASP A 385 6.70 -3.94 -11.33
CA ASP A 385 6.37 -2.54 -11.08
C ASP A 385 7.62 -1.76 -10.65
N LEU A 386 7.79 -0.55 -11.18
CA LEU A 386 8.73 0.46 -10.70
C LEU A 386 8.19 1.85 -11.06
N HIS A 387 7.78 2.62 -10.06
CA HIS A 387 7.33 4.00 -10.22
C HIS A 387 8.16 4.93 -9.36
N LEU A 388 8.51 6.09 -9.91
CA LEU A 388 9.15 7.18 -9.17
C LEU A 388 8.11 8.14 -8.61
N PHE A 389 8.50 8.80 -7.52
CA PHE A 389 7.74 9.86 -6.87
C PHE A 389 8.54 11.17 -6.92
N ASP A 390 7.83 12.26 -7.17
CA ASP A 390 8.39 13.60 -7.16
C ASP A 390 7.33 14.56 -6.60
N GLU A 391 7.63 15.20 -5.47
CA GLU A 391 6.67 16.06 -4.78
C GLU A 391 6.29 17.32 -5.58
N ALA A 392 7.07 17.68 -6.60
CA ALA A 392 6.77 18.75 -7.54
C ALA A 392 5.76 18.35 -8.63
N TYR A 393 5.37 17.07 -8.72
CA TYR A 393 4.37 16.59 -9.66
C TYR A 393 2.96 17.03 -9.27
N LYS A 394 2.57 18.19 -9.79
CA LYS A 394 1.30 18.85 -9.48
C LYS A 394 0.09 18.07 -10.02
N SER A 395 -0.91 17.88 -9.16
CA SER A 395 -2.18 17.26 -9.53
C SER A 395 -3.03 18.17 -10.44
N ALA A 396 -3.72 17.57 -11.41
CA ALA A 396 -4.74 18.24 -12.22
C ALA A 396 -5.91 18.81 -11.40
N TYR A 397 -6.10 18.33 -10.17
CA TYR A 397 -7.20 18.73 -9.29
C TYR A 397 -6.81 19.80 -8.27
N LEU A 398 -5.57 20.31 -8.26
CA LEU A 398 -5.11 21.23 -7.22
C LEU A 398 -5.86 22.58 -7.25
N ASP A 399 -5.78 23.32 -8.36
CA ASP A 399 -6.25 24.73 -8.39
C ASP A 399 -7.61 24.92 -9.09
N LYS A 400 -8.24 23.86 -9.56
CA LYS A 400 -9.49 23.97 -10.33
C LYS A 400 -10.40 22.77 -10.15
N ALA A 401 -11.68 22.99 -10.42
CA ALA A 401 -12.68 21.94 -10.52
C ALA A 401 -12.42 21.03 -11.72
N GLY A 402 -12.51 19.72 -11.50
CA GLY A 402 -12.58 18.72 -12.54
C GLY A 402 -13.98 18.69 -13.15
N THR A 403 -14.06 18.54 -14.47
CA THR A 403 -15.33 18.48 -15.21
C THR A 403 -15.68 17.08 -15.70
N SER A 404 -14.77 16.13 -15.54
CA SER A 404 -14.94 14.73 -15.96
C SER A 404 -15.75 13.95 -14.93
N THR A 405 -16.56 12.99 -15.39
CA THR A 405 -17.21 12.01 -14.52
C THR A 405 -16.23 11.02 -13.89
N GLN A 406 -14.95 11.08 -14.30
CA GLN A 406 -13.87 10.25 -13.78
C GLN A 406 -12.77 11.10 -13.11
N CYS A 407 -12.14 10.53 -12.07
CA CYS A 407 -10.89 11.06 -11.53
C CYS A 407 -9.73 10.09 -11.70
N ILE A 408 -8.55 10.63 -11.99
CA ILE A 408 -7.36 9.87 -12.37
C ILE A 408 -6.18 10.40 -11.58
N TYR A 409 -5.62 9.55 -10.75
CA TYR A 409 -4.29 9.70 -10.19
C TYR A 409 -3.34 8.70 -10.85
N LYS A 410 -2.22 9.22 -11.33
CA LYS A 410 -1.08 8.47 -11.84
C LYS A 410 0.21 9.03 -11.26
N THR A 411 1.24 8.20 -11.19
CA THR A 411 2.61 8.61 -10.85
C THR A 411 3.54 8.44 -12.05
N LEU A 412 4.86 8.31 -11.83
CA LEU A 412 5.88 8.38 -12.86
C LEU A 412 6.44 6.98 -13.16
N PRO A 413 5.88 6.22 -14.13
CA PRO A 413 6.29 4.84 -14.37
C PRO A 413 7.68 4.76 -15.03
N VAL A 414 8.51 3.86 -14.51
CA VAL A 414 9.70 3.32 -15.20
C VAL A 414 9.42 1.90 -15.65
N LEU A 415 8.56 1.19 -14.90
CA LEU A 415 7.94 -0.07 -15.28
C LEU A 415 6.49 -0.07 -14.80
N ASP A 416 5.53 -0.18 -15.71
CA ASP A 416 4.12 -0.45 -15.42
C ASP A 416 3.74 -1.81 -16.03
N GLY A 417 3.92 -2.87 -15.25
CA GLY A 417 3.65 -4.23 -15.68
C GLY A 417 2.18 -4.52 -15.97
N PHE A 418 1.22 -3.73 -15.47
CA PHE A 418 -0.18 -3.91 -15.83
C PHE A 418 -0.48 -3.30 -17.19
N SER A 419 -0.16 -2.00 -17.36
CA SER A 419 -0.52 -1.25 -18.56
C SER A 419 0.35 -1.57 -19.77
N TRP A 420 1.54 -2.14 -19.57
CA TRP A 420 2.49 -2.48 -20.65
C TRP A 420 2.46 -3.96 -21.04
N SER A 421 1.49 -4.72 -20.51
CA SER A 421 1.30 -6.14 -20.78
C SER A 421 0.07 -6.41 -21.64
N THR A 422 0.06 -7.58 -22.26
CA THR A 422 -1.16 -8.27 -22.72
C THR A 422 -1.31 -9.57 -21.96
N GLU A 423 -2.45 -10.25 -22.10
CA GLU A 423 -2.65 -11.58 -21.48
C GLU A 423 -1.57 -12.61 -21.83
N LYS A 424 -0.91 -12.44 -22.99
CA LYS A 424 0.09 -13.38 -23.50
C LYS A 424 1.53 -12.89 -23.38
N ASP A 425 1.71 -11.60 -23.12
CA ASP A 425 3.03 -10.97 -23.15
C ASP A 425 3.17 -10.00 -22.00
N LEU A 426 3.88 -10.44 -20.96
CA LEU A 426 3.96 -9.76 -19.68
C LEU A 426 5.21 -8.87 -19.61
N ALA A 427 4.97 -7.57 -19.50
CA ALA A 427 5.99 -6.58 -19.24
C ALA A 427 6.69 -6.84 -17.90
N GLY A 428 7.98 -6.54 -17.87
CA GLY A 428 8.77 -6.69 -16.66
C GLY A 428 10.26 -6.55 -16.92
N ILE A 429 10.97 -6.24 -15.85
CA ILE A 429 12.43 -6.23 -15.85
C ILE A 429 12.92 -7.57 -15.33
N ARG A 430 13.64 -8.32 -16.18
CA ARG A 430 14.18 -9.66 -15.86
C ARG A 430 15.69 -9.61 -15.75
N ILE A 431 16.29 -10.51 -14.98
CA ILE A 431 17.73 -10.73 -15.05
C ILE A 431 17.99 -11.63 -16.25
N VAL A 432 18.86 -11.19 -17.15
CA VAL A 432 19.35 -11.99 -18.28
C VAL A 432 20.85 -12.28 -18.12
N GLN A 433 21.26 -13.46 -18.55
CA GLN A 433 22.65 -13.87 -18.69
C GLN A 433 23.00 -14.03 -20.16
N PHE A 434 24.30 -13.94 -20.47
CA PHE A 434 24.79 -14.02 -21.84
C PHE A 434 25.63 -15.27 -22.07
N ASP A 435 25.37 -15.96 -23.17
CA ASP A 435 26.26 -17.03 -23.63
C ASP A 435 27.51 -16.48 -24.35
N LYS A 436 28.40 -17.38 -24.78
CA LYS A 436 29.64 -17.01 -25.49
C LYS A 436 29.39 -16.29 -26.82
N SER A 437 28.20 -16.46 -27.42
CA SER A 437 27.80 -15.77 -28.65
C SER A 437 27.16 -14.40 -28.39
N GLY A 438 26.93 -14.04 -27.12
CA GLY A 438 26.23 -12.82 -26.72
C GLY A 438 24.71 -12.95 -26.74
N LYS A 439 24.17 -14.14 -26.93
CA LYS A 439 22.72 -14.38 -26.86
C LYS A 439 22.27 -14.33 -25.39
N ALA A 440 21.19 -13.59 -25.15
CA ALA A 440 20.60 -13.45 -23.83
C ALA A 440 19.65 -14.62 -23.52
N ALA A 441 19.64 -15.04 -22.26
CA ALA A 441 18.66 -15.97 -21.70
C ALA A 441 18.26 -15.50 -20.30
N VAL A 442 16.98 -15.61 -19.95
CA VAL A 442 16.49 -15.25 -18.61
C VAL A 442 17.12 -16.17 -17.55
N VAL A 443 17.57 -15.57 -16.45
CA VAL A 443 18.06 -16.29 -15.27
C VAL A 443 16.88 -16.85 -14.49
N LYS A 444 16.96 -18.13 -14.14
CA LYS A 444 15.96 -18.83 -13.34
C LYS A 444 16.35 -18.76 -11.86
N SER A 445 15.45 -18.28 -11.02
CA SER A 445 15.66 -18.08 -9.59
C SER A 445 15.34 -19.32 -8.77
N GLY A 446 16.03 -19.48 -7.65
CA GLY A 446 15.54 -20.26 -6.52
C GLY A 446 14.64 -19.42 -5.61
N ALA A 447 14.28 -19.98 -4.45
CA ALA A 447 13.43 -19.28 -3.49
C ALA A 447 14.13 -18.04 -2.88
N PRO A 448 13.44 -16.89 -2.79
CA PRO A 448 13.96 -15.71 -2.12
C PRO A 448 13.92 -15.84 -0.60
N ALA A 449 14.90 -15.19 0.03
CA ALA A 449 14.88 -14.85 1.45
C ALA A 449 14.82 -13.33 1.57
N VAL A 450 14.00 -12.83 2.50
CA VAL A 450 13.80 -11.39 2.74
C VAL A 450 14.24 -11.05 4.15
N LYS A 451 14.97 -9.94 4.31
CA LYS A 451 15.46 -9.48 5.60
C LYS A 451 15.41 -7.96 5.71
N ALA A 452 14.83 -7.46 6.79
CA ALA A 452 14.98 -6.06 7.18
C ALA A 452 16.41 -5.80 7.70
N LEU A 453 17.01 -4.71 7.23
CA LEU A 453 18.35 -4.27 7.61
C LEU A 453 18.28 -2.94 8.38
N PRO A 454 19.30 -2.61 9.20
CA PRO A 454 19.40 -1.30 9.84
C PRO A 454 19.32 -0.14 8.84
N GLY A 455 18.71 0.96 9.28
CA GLY A 455 18.52 2.17 8.48
C GLY A 455 17.34 2.10 7.51
N ASN A 456 16.27 1.37 7.86
CA ASN A 456 15.07 1.19 7.04
C ASN A 456 15.37 0.66 5.63
N ARG A 457 16.27 -0.32 5.55
CA ARG A 457 16.63 -0.98 4.29
C ARG A 457 16.06 -2.38 4.24
N LEU A 458 15.77 -2.87 3.04
CA LEU A 458 15.30 -4.22 2.81
C LEU A 458 16.31 -4.97 1.94
N GLU A 459 16.68 -6.18 2.35
CA GLU A 459 17.48 -7.09 1.54
C GLU A 459 16.62 -8.25 1.04
N VAL A 460 16.77 -8.58 -0.24
CA VAL A 460 16.23 -9.79 -0.84
C VAL A 460 17.38 -10.55 -1.48
N GLU A 461 17.58 -11.80 -1.08
CA GLU A 461 18.65 -12.65 -1.60
C GLU A 461 18.09 -13.98 -2.12
N TRP A 462 18.63 -14.46 -3.24
CA TRP A 462 18.36 -15.80 -3.74
C TRP A 462 19.54 -16.34 -4.55
N LYS A 463 19.53 -17.66 -4.78
CA LYS A 463 20.48 -18.34 -5.66
C LYS A 463 19.79 -18.75 -6.94
N ASP A 464 20.42 -18.52 -8.08
CA ASP A 464 19.93 -19.05 -9.35
C ASP A 464 20.13 -20.58 -9.43
N LEU A 465 19.57 -21.21 -10.46
CA LEU A 465 19.71 -22.66 -10.67
C LEU A 465 21.16 -23.10 -10.99
N ARG A 466 22.09 -22.16 -11.20
CA ARG A 466 23.53 -22.41 -11.44
C ARG A 466 24.38 -22.13 -10.18
N GLY A 467 23.75 -21.71 -9.07
CA GLY A 467 24.38 -21.40 -7.79
C GLY A 467 24.90 -19.96 -7.66
N ASN A 468 24.72 -19.09 -8.66
CA ASN A 468 25.06 -17.67 -8.54
C ASN A 468 24.13 -17.01 -7.52
N THR A 469 24.68 -16.19 -6.61
CA THR A 469 23.87 -15.53 -5.58
C THR A 469 23.55 -14.11 -6.00
N PHE A 470 22.27 -13.80 -6.18
CA PHE A 470 21.78 -12.44 -6.45
C PHE A 470 21.27 -11.82 -5.16
N ARG A 471 21.68 -10.58 -4.92
CA ARG A 471 21.26 -9.79 -3.76
C ARG A 471 20.78 -8.43 -4.19
N PHE A 472 19.60 -8.08 -3.70
CA PHE A 472 18.92 -6.82 -3.91
C PHE A 472 18.87 -6.08 -2.58
N THR A 473 19.27 -4.82 -2.56
CA THR A 473 19.19 -3.98 -1.37
C THR A 473 18.43 -2.72 -1.70
N PHE A 474 17.25 -2.56 -1.10
CA PHE A 474 16.39 -1.38 -1.26
C PHE A 474 16.66 -0.40 -0.13
N SER A 475 16.95 0.83 -0.51
CA SER A 475 17.13 1.98 0.38
C SER A 475 16.10 3.04 0.01
N GLU A 476 15.97 4.07 0.85
CA GLU A 476 14.92 5.07 0.68
C GLU A 476 14.96 5.75 -0.72
N ASP A 477 16.13 6.03 -1.26
CA ASP A 477 16.35 6.85 -2.46
C ASP A 477 17.00 6.10 -3.64
N HIS A 478 17.35 4.83 -3.45
CA HIS A 478 17.98 3.99 -4.48
C HIS A 478 17.84 2.50 -4.17
N PHE A 479 18.11 1.65 -5.15
CA PHE A 479 18.34 0.23 -4.92
C PHE A 479 19.63 -0.26 -5.60
N ASP A 480 20.25 -1.25 -4.95
CA ASP A 480 21.42 -1.96 -5.43
C ASP A 480 21.05 -3.38 -5.83
N ILE A 481 21.65 -3.87 -6.90
CA ILE A 481 21.62 -5.29 -7.27
C ILE A 481 23.05 -5.75 -7.47
N SER A 482 23.42 -6.82 -6.79
CA SER A 482 24.73 -7.44 -6.93
C SER A 482 24.61 -8.93 -7.21
N CYS A 483 25.59 -9.48 -7.90
CA CYS A 483 25.72 -10.91 -8.11
C CYS A 483 27.08 -11.39 -7.58
N ARG A 484 27.07 -12.47 -6.81
CA ARG A 484 28.27 -13.27 -6.54
C ARG A 484 28.24 -14.50 -7.45
N PRO A 485 28.94 -14.46 -8.59
CA PRO A 485 28.94 -15.57 -9.53
C PRO A 485 29.79 -16.74 -9.05
N VAL A 486 29.40 -17.97 -9.41
CA VAL A 486 30.19 -19.18 -9.15
C VAL A 486 31.38 -19.29 -10.11
N SER A 487 31.21 -18.84 -11.35
CA SER A 487 32.24 -18.88 -12.39
C SER A 487 32.71 -17.48 -12.78
N LYS A 488 34.03 -17.31 -12.94
CA LYS A 488 34.60 -16.08 -13.50
C LYS A 488 34.04 -15.81 -14.90
N GLY A 489 33.73 -14.55 -15.18
CA GLY A 489 33.24 -14.11 -16.50
C GLY A 489 31.73 -14.33 -16.71
N PHE A 490 30.97 -14.63 -15.67
CA PHE A 490 29.51 -14.54 -15.72
C PHE A 490 29.11 -13.10 -16.05
N LYS A 491 28.34 -12.92 -17.12
CA LYS A 491 27.81 -11.62 -17.54
C LYS A 491 26.31 -11.64 -17.39
N TRP A 492 25.77 -10.62 -16.74
CA TRP A 492 24.33 -10.44 -16.57
C TRP A 492 23.93 -8.98 -16.77
N ALA A 493 22.65 -8.75 -16.98
CA ALA A 493 22.03 -7.43 -17.04
C ALA A 493 20.59 -7.52 -16.55
N LEU A 494 19.99 -6.39 -16.18
CA LEU A 494 18.54 -6.28 -16.16
C LEU A 494 18.05 -5.94 -17.56
N GLU A 495 16.96 -6.55 -18.02
CA GLU A 495 16.37 -6.32 -19.34
C GLU A 495 14.88 -5.97 -19.19
N LEU A 496 14.48 -4.79 -19.66
CA LEU A 496 13.07 -4.41 -19.73
C LEU A 496 12.46 -4.97 -21.01
N HIS A 497 11.44 -5.79 -20.83
CA HIS A 497 10.56 -6.27 -21.90
C HIS A 497 9.15 -5.72 -21.71
N THR A 498 8.45 -5.43 -22.81
CA THR A 498 7.06 -4.93 -22.84
C THR A 498 6.32 -5.54 -24.02
N ALA A 499 4.99 -5.58 -23.94
CA ALA A 499 4.17 -6.01 -25.06
C ALA A 499 4.38 -5.10 -26.30
N PRO A 500 4.25 -5.64 -27.53
CA PRO A 500 4.37 -4.87 -28.75
C PRO A 500 3.35 -3.73 -28.85
N GLY A 501 3.76 -2.57 -29.36
CA GLY A 501 2.88 -1.44 -29.64
C GLY A 501 2.51 -0.57 -28.43
N VAL A 502 3.03 -0.88 -27.24
CA VAL A 502 2.86 -0.05 -26.05
C VAL A 502 3.58 1.29 -26.24
N VAL A 503 2.89 2.39 -25.91
CA VAL A 503 3.49 3.73 -25.87
C VAL A 503 4.19 3.90 -24.53
N LEU A 504 5.52 3.99 -24.58
CA LEU A 504 6.37 4.15 -23.39
C LEU A 504 6.68 5.63 -23.12
N PRO A 505 6.89 6.02 -21.85
CA PRO A 505 7.12 7.42 -21.50
C PRO A 505 8.55 7.91 -21.84
N PHE A 506 9.44 7.02 -22.30
CA PHE A 506 10.86 7.30 -22.51
C PHE A 506 11.09 8.21 -23.72
N ARG A 507 11.75 9.34 -23.48
CA ARG A 507 12.21 10.29 -24.51
C ARG A 507 13.62 9.95 -24.97
N THR A 508 14.53 9.81 -24.01
CA THR A 508 15.95 9.56 -24.26
C THR A 508 16.42 8.43 -23.35
N ILE A 509 17.15 7.47 -23.92
CA ILE A 509 17.84 6.41 -23.17
C ILE A 509 19.33 6.59 -23.44
N GLY A 510 20.01 7.27 -22.52
CA GLY A 510 21.45 7.49 -22.53
C GLY A 510 22.20 6.46 -21.68
N GLN A 511 23.53 6.55 -21.63
CA GLN A 511 24.35 5.54 -20.95
C GLN A 511 24.22 5.52 -19.42
N GLN A 512 23.75 6.58 -18.79
CA GLN A 512 23.57 6.66 -17.32
C GLN A 512 22.20 7.18 -16.89
N GLN A 513 21.33 7.51 -17.85
CA GLN A 513 20.07 8.17 -17.58
C GLN A 513 19.00 7.74 -18.58
N ILE A 514 17.80 7.49 -18.07
CA ILE A 514 16.58 7.36 -18.88
C ILE A 514 15.72 8.57 -18.59
N GLU A 515 15.54 9.43 -19.59
CA GLU A 515 14.63 10.57 -19.53
C GLU A 515 13.24 10.15 -19.99
N ALA A 516 12.22 10.55 -19.23
CA ALA A 516 10.84 10.20 -19.49
C ALA A 516 9.90 11.39 -19.29
N THR A 517 8.66 11.29 -19.76
CA THR A 517 7.62 12.28 -19.48
C THR A 517 6.25 11.64 -19.31
N ALA A 518 5.52 12.09 -18.30
CA ALA A 518 4.14 11.74 -18.02
C ALA A 518 3.36 13.05 -17.74
N ASP A 519 2.20 13.22 -18.39
CA ASP A 519 1.33 14.40 -18.24
C ASP A 519 2.07 15.76 -18.29
N ASN A 520 2.99 15.90 -19.27
CA ASN A 520 3.88 17.05 -19.46
C ASN A 520 4.91 17.31 -18.35
N PHE A 521 5.05 16.40 -17.38
CA PHE A 521 6.08 16.42 -16.37
C PHE A 521 7.25 15.53 -16.75
N SER A 522 8.45 16.12 -16.83
CA SER A 522 9.68 15.37 -17.13
C SER A 522 10.29 14.79 -15.88
N TYR A 523 10.72 13.54 -15.99
CA TYR A 523 11.40 12.80 -14.94
C TYR A 523 12.51 11.90 -15.49
N SER A 524 13.36 11.38 -14.61
CA SER A 524 14.53 10.58 -14.99
C SER A 524 14.86 9.50 -13.97
N LEU A 525 15.32 8.37 -14.49
CA LEU A 525 15.97 7.31 -13.72
C LEU A 525 17.47 7.37 -13.98
N TYR A 526 18.29 7.26 -12.94
CA TYR A 526 19.74 7.32 -13.06
C TYR A 526 20.40 5.99 -12.70
N CYS A 527 21.24 5.49 -13.59
CA CYS A 527 22.20 4.43 -13.28
C CYS A 527 23.46 5.11 -12.73
N THR A 528 23.71 4.97 -11.42
CA THR A 528 24.87 5.62 -10.78
C THR A 528 26.05 4.67 -10.65
N LYS A 529 25.82 3.36 -10.82
CA LYS A 529 26.86 2.35 -10.98
C LYS A 529 26.41 1.30 -11.98
N GLY A 530 27.21 1.08 -13.00
CA GLY A 530 26.83 0.33 -14.19
C GLY A 530 26.66 1.25 -15.40
N HIS A 531 25.93 0.81 -16.41
CA HIS A 531 25.52 1.62 -17.56
C HIS A 531 24.24 1.07 -18.19
N ILE A 532 23.60 1.89 -19.01
CA ILE A 532 22.36 1.58 -19.72
C ILE A 532 22.66 1.43 -21.21
N GLU A 533 22.08 0.40 -21.83
CA GLU A 533 22.10 0.19 -23.27
C GLU A 533 20.66 0.24 -23.79
N LYS A 534 20.40 1.09 -24.78
CA LYS A 534 19.11 1.13 -25.47
C LYS A 534 18.95 -0.11 -26.34
N GLY A 535 17.79 -0.75 -26.26
CA GLY A 535 17.43 -1.87 -27.13
C GLY A 535 17.32 -1.41 -28.59
N PRO A 536 17.81 -2.21 -29.55
CA PRO A 536 17.67 -1.87 -30.96
C PRO A 536 16.22 -2.03 -31.42
N GLN A 537 15.82 -1.29 -32.46
CA GLN A 537 14.43 -1.20 -32.92
C GLN A 537 13.80 -2.54 -33.35
N ASP A 538 14.63 -3.54 -33.64
CA ASP A 538 14.27 -4.86 -34.14
C ASP A 538 14.26 -5.97 -33.06
N LYS A 539 14.65 -5.65 -31.82
CA LYS A 539 14.65 -6.62 -30.71
C LYS A 539 13.45 -6.46 -29.79
N GLN A 540 13.14 -7.54 -29.08
CA GLN A 540 12.00 -7.66 -28.17
C GLN A 540 12.19 -6.95 -26.80
N TYR A 541 13.27 -6.18 -26.60
CA TYR A 541 13.52 -5.50 -25.32
C TYR A 541 13.78 -4.00 -25.52
N VAL A 542 13.43 -3.20 -24.51
CA VAL A 542 13.45 -1.73 -24.57
C VAL A 542 14.83 -1.17 -24.19
N PHE A 543 15.40 -1.65 -23.09
CA PHE A 543 16.75 -1.32 -22.65
C PHE A 543 17.34 -2.43 -21.77
N ARG A 544 18.66 -2.38 -21.57
CA ARG A 544 19.38 -3.18 -20.59
C ARG A 544 20.17 -2.32 -19.62
N LEU A 545 20.23 -2.74 -18.37
CA LEU A 545 21.07 -2.15 -17.32
C LEU A 545 22.18 -3.14 -16.99
N TYR A 546 23.41 -2.80 -17.37
CA TYR A 546 24.59 -3.61 -17.16
C TYR A 546 25.30 -3.20 -15.86
N PRO A 547 25.66 -4.16 -15.00
CA PRO A 547 26.40 -3.88 -13.78
C PRO A 547 27.84 -3.47 -14.08
N ASP A 548 28.43 -2.68 -13.18
CA ASP A 548 29.88 -2.47 -13.12
C ASP A 548 30.46 -3.23 -11.93
N ASN A 549 31.46 -4.08 -12.19
CA ASN A 549 32.05 -4.98 -11.19
C ASN A 549 30.97 -5.80 -10.44
N ASP A 550 30.05 -6.40 -11.19
CA ASP A 550 28.90 -7.19 -10.69
C ASP A 550 27.94 -6.44 -9.75
N ILE A 551 27.97 -5.11 -9.76
CA ILE A 551 27.07 -4.27 -8.98
C ILE A 551 26.38 -3.25 -9.90
N LEU A 552 25.06 -3.19 -9.80
CA LEU A 552 24.22 -2.17 -10.42
C LEU A 552 23.63 -1.31 -9.30
N ARG A 553 23.67 0.02 -9.47
CA ARG A 553 22.99 0.98 -8.58
C ARG A 553 22.08 1.87 -9.37
N ILE A 554 20.80 1.87 -9.01
CA ILE A 554 19.78 2.70 -9.62
C ILE A 554 19.31 3.73 -8.59
N ALA A 555 19.57 5.00 -8.87
CA ALA A 555 19.03 6.09 -8.06
C ALA A 555 17.59 6.37 -8.49
N CYS A 556 16.71 6.42 -7.49
CA CYS A 556 15.27 6.60 -7.63
C CYS A 556 14.82 8.01 -7.23
N THR A 557 15.75 8.94 -7.09
CA THR A 557 15.45 10.37 -6.98
C THR A 557 15.35 10.95 -8.38
N ASN A 558 14.37 11.83 -8.61
CA ASN A 558 14.16 12.45 -9.91
C ASN A 558 15.24 13.51 -10.28
N GLY A 559 16.43 13.44 -9.68
CA GLY A 559 17.54 14.37 -9.92
C GLY A 559 17.24 15.83 -9.59
N ARG A 560 16.25 16.10 -8.74
CA ARG A 560 15.84 17.43 -8.29
C ARG A 560 16.03 17.59 -6.80
#